data_AF-A0A924YE18-F1
#
_entry.id   AF-A0A924YE18-F1
#
_cell.length_a   1.000
_cell.length_b   1.000
_cell.length_c   1.000
_cell.angle_alpha   90.00
_cell.angle_beta   90.00
_cell.angle_gamma   90.00
#
_symmetry.space_group_name_H-M   'P 1'
#
loop_
_entity.id
_entity.type
_entity.pdbx_description
1 polymer ?
#
loop_
_entity_poly.entity_id
_entity_poly.type
_entity_poly.pdbx_seq_one_letter_code
_entity_poly.pdbx_strand_id
1 'polypeptide(L)'
;MAGSAIIEVVIGMIFVFIVLSILVQQINTIIAYVLNLRAKHLRNGLEQLIEDPVIRTKILAHPLINIIAYSIPSDTHMTAQQAEQATNLGATTNVEWIEPQTFVEALTRVLAVGVERQDFYGPLRTAVEQLPPSTDKSTIREIIGDLNRFRTNLPTLRGAIDALDDLEQRAGILAALDQVEQEVSALEIEPNDLATLLTGVRRITNPKFKDKLEAVLASAVDLEDARTKLAVWFDSSMDRVTAAYARRMQYLTIGIGAILVLLLNIDTFHLAHTLWNDSALRETIVSAAESRVENGLAEEVVVPTVTFIQPEVTPEAGVIATPAPAPAVNLGGVLSEGQEVATRVNALMELRLPIGWEFKNYRTSEEVEALSEVELLNDPRSDSRNLRNLFPQDNADWLGFILVKIGGLIATIVAVSQGAPFWFSIISRVINR
;
A
#
# COMPACT_ATOMS: atom_id res chain seq x y z
N MET A 1 -32.85 25.92 11.60
CA MET A 1 -33.73 25.79 12.79
C MET A 1 -32.98 26.38 13.96
N ALA A 2 -33.58 27.31 14.73
CA ALA A 2 -32.92 27.92 15.88
C ALA A 2 -32.88 26.92 17.06
N GLY A 3 -31.78 26.19 17.22
CA GLY A 3 -31.61 25.24 18.30
C GLY A 3 -30.31 25.51 19.04
N SER A 4 -30.34 26.40 20.04
CA SER A 4 -29.25 26.73 20.99
C SER A 4 -27.90 27.14 20.37
N ALA A 5 -27.41 28.35 20.69
CA ALA A 5 -26.08 28.83 20.30
C ALA A 5 -24.94 27.83 20.63
N ILE A 6 -25.13 26.99 21.66
CA ILE A 6 -24.19 25.93 22.02
C ILE A 6 -24.08 24.88 20.89
N ILE A 7 -25.20 24.46 20.31
CA ILE A 7 -25.22 23.44 19.25
C ILE A 7 -24.58 24.00 17.98
N GLU A 8 -24.86 25.26 17.63
CA GLU A 8 -24.24 25.94 16.49
C GLU A 8 -22.71 26.02 16.64
N VAL A 9 -22.21 26.35 17.84
CA VAL A 9 -20.75 26.33 18.11
C VAL A 9 -20.19 24.93 17.94
N VAL A 10 -20.86 23.91 18.48
CA VAL A 10 -20.43 22.51 18.34
C VAL A 10 -20.39 22.08 16.88
N ILE A 11 -21.41 22.42 16.08
CA ILE A 11 -21.45 22.13 14.64
C ILE A 11 -20.28 22.81 13.93
N GLY A 12 -20.04 24.10 14.22
CA GLY A 12 -18.93 24.84 13.62
C GLY A 12 -17.55 24.25 13.97
N MET A 13 -17.35 23.85 15.22
CA MET A 13 -16.13 23.17 15.67
C MET A 13 -15.91 21.85 14.92
N ILE A 14 -16.95 21.01 14.85
CA ILE A 14 -16.87 19.72 14.15
C ILE A 14 -16.55 19.95 12.67
N PHE A 15 -17.18 20.92 12.02
CA PHE A 15 -16.92 21.24 10.63
C PHE A 15 -15.46 21.65 10.40
N VAL A 16 -14.91 22.53 11.23
CA VAL A 16 -13.49 22.91 11.15
C VAL A 16 -12.58 21.69 11.32
N PHE A 17 -12.88 20.79 12.26
CA PHE A 17 -12.11 19.55 12.43
C PHE A 17 -12.22 18.61 11.24
N ILE A 18 -13.37 18.50 10.59
CA ILE A 18 -13.53 17.73 9.34
C ILE A 18 -12.57 18.29 8.30
N VAL A 19 -12.58 19.60 8.05
CA VAL A 19 -11.76 20.18 7.00
C VAL A 19 -10.27 20.04 7.30
N LEU A 20 -9.84 20.26 8.54
CA LEU A 20 -8.45 20.04 8.94
C LEU A 20 -8.01 18.58 8.82
N SER A 21 -8.90 17.65 9.19
CA SER A 21 -8.62 16.21 9.07
C SER A 21 -8.48 15.78 7.61
N ILE A 22 -9.33 16.32 6.72
CA ILE A 22 -9.23 16.11 5.28
C ILE A 22 -7.87 16.60 4.77
N LEU A 23 -7.44 17.79 5.18
CA LEU A 23 -6.16 18.36 4.75
C LEU A 23 -4.99 17.49 5.21
N VAL A 24 -5.00 17.01 6.45
CA VAL A 24 -3.97 16.08 6.96
C VAL A 24 -3.97 14.77 6.18
N GLN A 25 -5.14 14.21 5.86
CA GLN A 25 -5.26 12.98 5.06
C GLN A 25 -4.69 13.19 3.65
N GLN A 26 -4.98 14.32 2.99
CA GLN A 26 -4.45 14.63 1.66
C GLN A 26 -2.92 14.78 1.66
N ILE A 27 -2.37 15.52 2.62
CA ILE A 27 -0.92 15.65 2.79
C ILE A 27 -0.27 14.27 2.98
N ASN A 28 -0.91 13.42 3.79
CA ASN A 28 -0.44 12.07 4.03
C ASN A 28 -0.40 11.23 2.74
N THR A 29 -1.47 11.28 1.92
CA THR A 29 -1.53 10.60 0.62
C THR A 29 -0.42 11.07 -0.32
N ILE A 30 -0.21 12.39 -0.43
CA ILE A 30 0.84 12.97 -1.28
C ILE A 30 2.23 12.49 -0.83
N ILE A 31 2.50 12.51 0.48
CA ILE A 31 3.79 12.05 1.02
C ILE A 31 3.98 10.55 0.75
N ALA A 32 2.95 9.74 0.98
CA ALA A 32 3.01 8.29 0.75
C ALA A 32 3.28 7.97 -0.73
N TYR A 33 2.66 8.71 -1.64
CA TYR A 33 2.84 8.59 -3.09
C TYR A 33 4.24 9.02 -3.54
N VAL A 34 4.66 10.25 -3.22
CA VAL A 34 5.95 10.82 -3.68
C VAL A 34 7.13 10.00 -3.15
N LEU A 35 7.04 9.50 -1.92
CA LEU A 35 8.10 8.71 -1.33
C LEU A 35 7.98 7.20 -1.64
N ASN A 36 6.93 6.79 -2.35
CA ASN A 36 6.58 5.39 -2.65
C ASN A 36 6.67 4.50 -1.40
N LEU A 37 6.05 4.96 -0.31
CA LEU A 37 6.20 4.34 1.01
C LEU A 37 5.61 2.92 1.05
N ARG A 38 4.54 2.68 0.29
CA ARG A 38 3.85 1.37 0.26
C ARG A 38 4.70 0.30 -0.42
N ALA A 39 5.20 0.56 -1.63
CA ALA A 39 6.04 -0.41 -2.33
C ALA A 39 7.35 -0.68 -1.58
N LYS A 40 7.96 0.36 -0.97
CA LYS A 40 9.12 0.18 -0.09
C LYS A 40 8.80 -0.68 1.13
N HIS A 41 7.62 -0.52 1.71
CA HIS A 41 7.22 -1.31 2.86
C HIS A 41 6.91 -2.77 2.50
N LEU A 42 6.24 -3.01 1.36
CA LEU A 42 6.04 -4.34 0.82
C LEU A 42 7.39 -5.04 0.56
N ARG A 43 8.31 -4.35 -0.11
CA ARG A 43 9.69 -4.82 -0.31
C ARG A 43 10.33 -5.22 1.00
N ASN A 44 10.37 -4.32 1.99
CA ASN A 44 10.95 -4.60 3.31
C ASN A 44 10.28 -5.81 4.01
N GLY A 45 8.97 -5.95 3.86
CA GLY A 45 8.20 -7.09 4.39
C GLY A 45 8.63 -8.41 3.76
N LEU A 46 8.78 -8.45 2.44
CA LEU A 46 9.27 -9.62 1.70
C LEU A 46 10.74 -9.94 2.01
N GLU A 47 11.57 -8.91 2.17
CA GLU A 47 12.98 -9.09 2.56
C GLU A 47 13.12 -9.71 3.95
N GLN A 48 12.21 -9.38 4.88
CA GLN A 48 12.13 -10.00 6.21
C GLN A 48 11.51 -11.40 6.20
N LEU A 49 10.57 -11.64 5.28
CA LEU A 49 9.90 -12.93 5.14
C LEU A 49 10.83 -13.98 4.51
N ILE A 50 11.55 -13.60 3.46
CA ILE A 50 12.44 -14.48 2.68
C ILE A 50 13.87 -14.23 3.13
N GLU A 51 14.30 -14.97 4.14
CA GLU A 51 15.63 -14.79 4.74
C GLU A 51 16.76 -15.37 3.88
N ASP A 52 16.46 -16.18 2.87
CA ASP A 52 17.46 -16.69 1.91
C ASP A 52 17.77 -15.63 0.83
N PRO A 53 19.02 -15.14 0.72
CA PRO A 53 19.35 -14.02 -0.16
C PRO A 53 19.17 -14.35 -1.64
N VAL A 54 19.45 -15.59 -2.06
CA VAL A 54 19.33 -16.02 -3.45
C VAL A 54 17.86 -16.16 -3.84
N ILE A 55 17.07 -16.85 -3.02
CA ILE A 55 15.63 -17.02 -3.25
C ILE A 55 14.92 -15.66 -3.19
N ARG A 56 15.26 -14.81 -2.21
CA ARG A 56 14.73 -13.45 -2.09
C ARG A 56 14.92 -12.65 -3.37
N THR A 57 16.15 -12.57 -3.87
CA THR A 57 16.45 -11.80 -5.07
C THR A 57 15.69 -12.34 -6.28
N LYS A 58 15.62 -13.68 -6.41
CA LYS A 58 14.87 -14.34 -7.49
C LYS A 58 13.37 -14.02 -7.46
N ILE A 59 12.76 -14.04 -6.27
CA ILE A 59 11.34 -13.73 -6.09
C ILE A 59 11.06 -12.24 -6.31
N LEU A 60 11.89 -11.35 -5.75
CA LEU A 60 11.69 -9.90 -5.88
C LEU A 60 11.80 -9.42 -7.33
N ALA A 61 12.68 -10.04 -8.13
CA ALA A 61 12.85 -9.74 -9.55
C ALA A 61 11.96 -10.61 -10.47
N HIS A 62 11.12 -11.49 -9.91
CA HIS A 62 10.31 -12.41 -10.70
C HIS A 62 9.27 -11.64 -11.54
N PRO A 63 9.04 -11.96 -12.83
CA PRO A 63 8.12 -11.19 -13.68
C PRO A 63 6.69 -11.07 -13.15
N LEU A 64 6.20 -12.05 -12.40
CA LEU A 64 4.87 -12.00 -11.78
C LEU A 64 4.77 -11.07 -10.57
N ILE A 65 5.90 -10.77 -9.91
CA ILE A 65 5.93 -9.97 -8.68
C ILE A 65 6.56 -8.60 -8.94
N ASN A 66 7.73 -8.59 -9.58
CA ASN A 66 8.42 -7.41 -10.09
C ASN A 66 8.55 -6.28 -9.04
N ILE A 67 9.00 -6.59 -7.83
CA ILE A 67 9.25 -5.60 -6.76
C ILE A 67 10.50 -4.78 -7.03
N ILE A 68 11.53 -5.41 -7.61
CA ILE A 68 12.77 -4.73 -8.00
C ILE A 68 12.91 -4.77 -9.52
N ALA A 69 13.23 -3.62 -10.12
CA ALA A 69 13.55 -3.52 -11.54
C ALA A 69 14.97 -4.07 -11.78
N TYR A 70 15.09 -5.41 -11.81
CA TYR A 70 16.36 -6.10 -11.97
C TYR A 70 16.19 -7.34 -12.85
N SER A 71 17.02 -7.48 -13.88
CA SER A 71 17.06 -8.68 -14.72
C SER A 71 18.13 -9.65 -14.23
N ILE A 72 17.73 -10.86 -13.86
CA ILE A 72 18.66 -11.91 -13.40
C ILE A 72 19.35 -12.53 -14.62
N PRO A 73 20.69 -12.53 -14.71
CA PRO A 73 21.40 -13.20 -15.80
C PRO A 73 21.22 -14.72 -15.74
N SER A 74 20.85 -15.34 -16.86
CA SER A 74 20.39 -16.74 -16.96
C SER A 74 21.43 -17.80 -16.56
N ASP A 75 22.73 -17.51 -16.63
CA ASP A 75 23.82 -18.51 -16.51
C ASP A 75 24.64 -18.47 -15.22
N THR A 76 24.31 -17.58 -14.27
CA THR A 76 25.14 -17.42 -13.06
C THR A 76 24.56 -18.16 -11.87
N HIS A 77 25.35 -19.05 -11.27
CA HIS A 77 25.16 -19.43 -9.87
C HIS A 77 25.39 -18.18 -9.01
N MET A 78 24.29 -17.53 -8.62
CA MET A 78 24.36 -16.36 -7.75
C MET A 78 24.88 -16.77 -6.37
N THR A 79 25.99 -16.17 -5.94
CA THR A 79 26.42 -16.26 -4.55
C THR A 79 25.51 -15.41 -3.66
N ALA A 80 25.49 -15.69 -2.35
CA ALA A 80 24.73 -14.90 -1.39
C ALA A 80 25.09 -13.40 -1.46
N GLN A 81 26.38 -13.07 -1.62
CA GLN A 81 26.85 -11.69 -1.74
C GLN A 81 26.36 -11.00 -3.02
N GLN A 82 26.39 -11.71 -4.16
CA GLN A 82 25.88 -11.18 -5.43
C GLN A 82 24.37 -10.94 -5.36
N ALA A 83 23.64 -11.84 -4.70
CA ALA A 83 22.20 -11.72 -4.51
C ALA A 83 21.85 -10.51 -3.62
N GLU A 84 22.57 -10.30 -2.53
CA GLU A 84 22.40 -9.10 -1.69
C GLU A 84 22.71 -7.81 -2.44
N GLN A 85 23.79 -7.78 -3.22
CA GLN A 85 24.12 -6.63 -4.06
C GLN A 85 23.03 -6.35 -5.09
N ALA A 86 22.53 -7.38 -5.77
CA ALA A 86 21.44 -7.25 -6.75
C ALA A 86 20.15 -6.73 -6.11
N THR A 87 19.79 -7.23 -4.92
CA THR A 87 18.63 -6.72 -4.17
C THR A 87 18.82 -5.24 -3.82
N ASN A 88 20.00 -4.85 -3.34
CA ASN A 88 20.27 -3.46 -2.92
C ASN A 88 20.34 -2.48 -4.10
N LEU A 89 20.85 -2.92 -5.25
CA LEU A 89 20.96 -2.10 -6.47
C LEU A 89 19.63 -1.99 -7.23
N GLY A 90 18.74 -2.98 -7.09
CA GLY A 90 17.44 -2.98 -7.74
C GLY A 90 16.55 -1.83 -7.24
N ALA A 91 16.15 -0.95 -8.15
CA ALA A 91 15.19 0.10 -7.84
C ALA A 91 13.82 -0.50 -7.53
N THR A 92 13.19 -0.04 -6.43
CA THR A 92 11.84 -0.48 -6.06
C THR A 92 10.83 0.02 -7.08
N THR A 93 9.99 -0.89 -7.59
CA THR A 93 8.89 -0.57 -8.50
C THR A 93 7.67 -0.02 -7.74
N ASN A 94 6.56 0.24 -8.44
CA ASN A 94 5.31 0.74 -7.84
C ASN A 94 4.35 -0.39 -7.43
N VAL A 95 4.85 -1.61 -7.21
CA VAL A 95 4.00 -2.72 -6.74
C VAL A 95 3.68 -2.52 -5.26
N GLU A 96 2.40 -2.31 -4.96
CA GLU A 96 1.93 -2.03 -3.59
C GLU A 96 1.34 -3.26 -2.88
N TRP A 97 0.91 -4.27 -3.63
CA TRP A 97 0.29 -5.49 -3.10
C TRP A 97 0.63 -6.69 -3.98
N ILE A 98 0.67 -7.88 -3.37
CA ILE A 98 0.83 -9.17 -4.07
C ILE A 98 -0.26 -10.11 -3.56
N GLU A 99 -1.01 -10.71 -4.48
CA GLU A 99 -1.95 -11.76 -4.12
C GLU A 99 -1.21 -13.01 -3.63
N PRO A 100 -1.70 -13.68 -2.56
CA PRO A 100 -1.04 -14.87 -2.03
C PRO A 100 -0.79 -15.96 -3.08
N GLN A 101 -1.72 -16.15 -4.01
CA GLN A 101 -1.57 -17.15 -5.08
C GLN A 101 -0.47 -16.77 -6.08
N THR A 102 -0.38 -15.50 -6.48
CA THR A 102 0.71 -15.01 -7.34
C THR A 102 2.07 -15.20 -6.68
N PHE A 103 2.16 -14.97 -5.36
CA PHE A 103 3.38 -15.24 -4.61
C PHE A 103 3.73 -16.73 -4.62
N VAL A 104 2.75 -17.62 -4.36
CA VAL A 104 2.96 -19.07 -4.38
C VAL A 104 3.40 -19.57 -5.76
N GLU A 105 2.81 -19.07 -6.83
CA GLU A 105 3.21 -19.40 -8.20
C GLU A 105 4.66 -18.98 -8.48
N ALA A 106 5.05 -17.77 -8.08
CA ALA A 106 6.42 -17.31 -8.23
C ALA A 106 7.40 -18.12 -7.37
N LEU A 107 7.03 -18.43 -6.12
CA LEU A 107 7.87 -19.20 -5.20
C LEU A 107 8.09 -20.63 -5.71
N THR A 108 7.03 -21.31 -6.13
CA THR A 108 7.10 -22.67 -6.67
C THR A 108 7.99 -22.73 -7.91
N ARG A 109 7.86 -21.77 -8.84
CA ARG A 109 8.76 -21.64 -9.99
C ARG A 109 10.21 -21.42 -9.58
N VAL A 110 10.48 -20.50 -8.67
CA VAL A 110 11.85 -20.22 -8.20
C VAL A 110 12.49 -21.44 -7.53
N LEU A 111 11.70 -22.23 -6.80
CA LEU A 111 12.16 -23.48 -6.17
C LEU A 111 12.33 -24.62 -7.19
N ALA A 112 11.53 -24.65 -8.26
CA ALA A 112 11.58 -25.64 -9.33
C ALA A 112 12.75 -25.45 -10.31
N VAL A 113 13.23 -24.21 -10.52
CA VAL A 113 14.33 -23.86 -11.46
C VAL A 113 15.67 -24.58 -11.15
N GLY A 114 15.81 -25.19 -9.96
CA GLY A 114 16.96 -26.06 -9.65
C GLY A 114 16.79 -27.52 -10.09
N VAL A 115 15.56 -27.99 -10.33
CA VAL A 115 15.20 -29.35 -10.75
C VAL A 115 15.22 -29.45 -12.28
N GLU A 116 14.84 -28.38 -12.99
CA GLU A 116 14.85 -28.27 -14.46
C GLU A 116 16.24 -28.17 -15.11
N ARG A 117 17.35 -28.20 -14.33
CA ARG A 117 18.72 -28.14 -14.88
C ARG A 117 19.27 -29.49 -15.36
N GLN A 118 18.49 -30.55 -15.31
CA GLN A 118 18.69 -31.65 -16.25
C GLN A 118 17.91 -31.29 -17.51
N ASP A 119 18.61 -31.16 -18.63
CA ASP A 119 18.02 -31.04 -19.96
C ASP A 119 17.27 -32.35 -20.29
N PHE A 120 16.11 -32.55 -19.66
CA PHE A 120 15.30 -33.78 -19.76
C PHE A 120 14.93 -34.09 -21.22
N TYR A 121 14.73 -33.06 -22.02
CA TYR A 121 14.44 -33.15 -23.45
C TYR A 121 15.69 -33.00 -24.32
N GLY A 122 16.89 -33.02 -23.73
CA GLY A 122 18.18 -32.94 -24.42
C GLY A 122 18.40 -34.03 -25.47
N PRO A 123 18.10 -35.32 -25.16
CA PRO A 123 18.14 -36.39 -26.15
C PRO A 123 17.19 -36.14 -27.33
N LEU A 124 15.96 -35.66 -27.06
CA LEU A 124 14.97 -35.30 -28.08
C LEU A 124 15.43 -34.13 -28.95
N ARG A 125 15.96 -33.08 -28.33
CA ARG A 125 16.50 -31.91 -29.05
C ARG A 125 17.67 -32.32 -29.95
N THR A 126 18.57 -33.16 -29.45
CA THR A 126 19.72 -33.67 -30.21
C THR A 126 19.26 -34.50 -31.41
N ALA A 127 18.28 -35.38 -31.23
CA ALA A 127 17.70 -36.17 -32.32
C ALA A 127 17.03 -35.29 -33.39
N VAL A 128 16.28 -34.27 -32.97
CA VAL A 128 15.61 -33.32 -33.88
C VAL A 128 16.62 -32.43 -34.60
N GLU A 129 17.74 -32.07 -33.97
CA GLU A 129 18.80 -31.28 -34.60
C GLU A 129 19.49 -32.00 -35.77
N GLN A 130 19.56 -33.34 -35.72
CA GLN A 130 20.14 -34.18 -36.79
C GLN A 130 19.26 -34.29 -38.03
N LEU A 131 17.98 -33.90 -37.95
CA LEU A 131 17.08 -33.92 -39.10
C LEU A 131 17.50 -32.91 -40.18
N PRO A 132 17.27 -33.20 -41.47
CA PRO A 132 17.41 -32.19 -42.51
C PRO A 132 16.45 -31.01 -42.27
N PRO A 133 16.75 -29.80 -42.77
CA PRO A 133 15.86 -28.64 -42.63
C PRO A 133 14.51 -28.91 -43.32
N SER A 134 13.45 -29.10 -42.54
CA SER A 134 12.08 -29.31 -43.01
C SER A 134 11.07 -28.53 -42.16
N THR A 135 9.85 -28.38 -42.68
CA THR A 135 8.73 -27.81 -41.93
C THR A 135 8.45 -28.62 -40.66
N ASP A 136 8.59 -29.94 -40.73
CA ASP A 136 8.36 -30.83 -39.60
C ASP A 136 9.40 -30.63 -38.50
N LYS A 137 10.67 -30.40 -38.88
CA LYS A 137 11.74 -30.06 -37.93
C LYS A 137 11.43 -28.76 -37.18
N SER A 138 10.90 -27.74 -37.84
CA SER A 138 10.48 -26.51 -37.16
C SER A 138 9.30 -26.72 -36.21
N THR A 139 8.28 -27.48 -36.65
CA THR A 139 7.09 -27.78 -35.83
C THR A 139 7.47 -28.58 -34.59
N ILE A 140 8.28 -29.64 -34.74
CA ILE A 140 8.74 -30.46 -33.62
C ILE A 140 9.61 -29.64 -32.66
N ARG A 141 10.49 -28.77 -33.18
CA ARG A 141 11.29 -27.87 -32.34
C ARG A 141 10.41 -26.90 -31.56
N GLU A 142 9.37 -26.36 -32.18
CA GLU A 142 8.41 -25.46 -31.53
C GLU A 142 7.65 -26.20 -30.41
N ILE A 143 7.15 -27.41 -30.68
CA ILE A 143 6.48 -28.26 -29.68
C ILE A 143 7.42 -28.61 -28.52
N ILE A 144 8.69 -28.94 -28.78
CA ILE A 144 9.69 -29.19 -27.72
C ILE A 144 9.96 -27.91 -26.90
N GLY A 145 10.02 -26.75 -27.55
CA GLY A 145 10.13 -25.46 -26.87
C GLY A 145 8.92 -25.15 -25.99
N ASP A 146 7.73 -25.51 -26.45
CA ASP A 146 6.49 -25.36 -25.70
C ASP A 146 6.35 -26.40 -24.58
N LEU A 147 6.89 -27.61 -24.73
CA LEU A 147 7.00 -28.60 -23.65
C LEU A 147 7.85 -28.07 -22.50
N ASN A 148 8.99 -27.48 -22.82
CA ASN A 148 9.88 -26.88 -21.82
C ASN A 148 9.26 -25.64 -21.13
N ARG A 149 8.24 -25.05 -21.75
CA ARG A 149 7.46 -23.93 -21.19
C ARG A 149 6.12 -24.39 -20.59
N PHE A 150 5.88 -25.70 -20.50
CA PHE A 150 4.64 -26.30 -20.00
C PHE A 150 3.37 -25.88 -20.75
N ARG A 151 3.48 -25.54 -22.04
CA ARG A 151 2.36 -25.15 -22.90
C ARG A 151 1.73 -26.33 -23.64
N THR A 152 2.37 -27.48 -23.64
CA THR A 152 1.93 -28.71 -24.32
C THR A 152 2.37 -29.97 -23.55
N ASN A 153 2.10 -31.17 -24.06
CA ASN A 153 2.35 -32.45 -23.39
C ASN A 153 3.01 -33.51 -24.31
N LEU A 154 3.64 -34.52 -23.70
CA LEU A 154 4.36 -35.61 -24.39
C LEU A 154 3.49 -36.35 -25.42
N PRO A 155 2.20 -36.67 -25.16
CA PRO A 155 1.32 -37.27 -26.18
C PRO A 155 1.14 -36.41 -27.43
N THR A 156 1.10 -35.07 -27.28
CA THR A 156 1.00 -34.15 -28.42
C THR A 156 2.28 -34.19 -29.26
N LEU A 157 3.44 -34.24 -28.62
CA LEU A 157 4.71 -34.43 -29.31
C LEU A 157 4.78 -35.80 -30.01
N ARG A 158 4.33 -36.88 -29.35
CA ARG A 158 4.28 -38.23 -29.94
C ARG A 158 3.42 -38.27 -31.19
N GLY A 159 2.22 -37.69 -31.13
CA GLY A 159 1.32 -37.60 -32.29
C GLY A 159 1.93 -36.83 -33.46
N ALA A 160 2.68 -35.75 -33.19
CA ALA A 160 3.38 -34.99 -34.22
C ALA A 160 4.53 -35.80 -34.85
N ILE A 161 5.25 -36.60 -34.07
CA ILE A 161 6.34 -37.47 -34.55
C ILE A 161 5.77 -38.67 -35.34
N ASP A 162 4.63 -39.21 -34.92
CA ASP A 162 3.96 -40.32 -35.61
C ASP A 162 3.42 -39.94 -36.99
N ALA A 163 3.18 -38.65 -37.22
CA ALA A 163 2.74 -38.09 -38.49
C ALA A 163 3.87 -37.86 -39.51
N LEU A 164 5.13 -38.18 -39.16
CA LEU A 164 6.27 -38.06 -40.08
C LEU A 164 6.25 -39.16 -41.15
N ASP A 165 6.45 -38.76 -42.42
CA ASP A 165 6.46 -39.66 -43.57
C ASP A 165 7.72 -40.54 -43.66
N ASP A 166 8.87 -40.06 -43.15
CA ASP A 166 10.15 -40.77 -43.22
C ASP A 166 10.31 -41.76 -42.05
N LEU A 167 10.31 -43.05 -42.38
CA LEU A 167 10.39 -44.17 -41.44
C LEU A 167 11.72 -44.23 -40.67
N GLU A 168 12.84 -43.82 -41.28
CA GLU A 168 14.16 -43.87 -40.66
C GLU A 168 14.33 -42.70 -39.67
N GLN A 169 13.88 -41.52 -40.06
CA GLN A 169 13.88 -40.33 -39.19
C GLN A 169 12.90 -40.47 -38.02
N ARG A 170 11.70 -41.02 -38.29
CA ARG A 170 10.68 -41.30 -37.27
C ARG A 170 11.20 -42.28 -36.21
N ALA A 171 11.89 -43.34 -36.62
CA ALA A 171 12.44 -44.33 -35.68
C ALA A 171 13.47 -43.71 -34.72
N GLY A 172 14.34 -42.82 -35.22
CA GLY A 172 15.35 -42.15 -34.40
C GLY A 172 14.76 -41.21 -33.35
N ILE A 173 13.74 -40.42 -33.73
CA ILE A 173 13.08 -39.49 -32.80
C ILE A 173 12.17 -40.24 -31.82
N LEU A 174 11.46 -41.28 -32.27
CA LEU A 174 10.67 -42.13 -31.38
C LEU A 174 11.53 -42.86 -30.36
N ALA A 175 12.72 -43.33 -30.74
CA ALA A 175 13.64 -43.93 -29.77
C ALA A 175 14.12 -42.91 -28.72
N ALA A 176 14.41 -41.68 -29.13
CA ALA A 176 14.72 -40.60 -28.20
C ALA A 176 13.52 -40.20 -27.33
N LEU A 177 12.30 -40.22 -27.88
CA LEU A 177 11.06 -39.96 -27.16
C LEU A 177 10.79 -41.07 -26.14
N ASP A 178 10.90 -42.33 -26.54
CA ASP A 178 10.70 -43.49 -25.67
C ASP A 178 11.75 -43.51 -24.56
N GLN A 179 13.00 -43.09 -24.82
CA GLN A 179 14.01 -42.90 -23.79
C GLN A 179 13.60 -41.80 -22.80
N VAL A 180 13.14 -40.65 -23.29
CA VAL A 180 12.65 -39.56 -22.43
C VAL A 180 11.41 -39.97 -21.67
N GLU A 181 10.47 -40.69 -22.27
CA GLU A 181 9.27 -41.22 -21.61
C GLU A 181 9.63 -42.28 -20.57
N GLN A 182 10.63 -43.14 -20.82
CA GLN A 182 11.13 -44.10 -19.84
C GLN A 182 11.88 -43.41 -18.70
N GLU A 183 12.67 -42.37 -18.98
CA GLU A 183 13.32 -41.56 -17.93
C GLU A 183 12.27 -40.80 -17.10
N VAL A 184 11.25 -40.23 -17.75
CA VAL A 184 10.10 -39.57 -17.09
C VAL A 184 9.27 -40.58 -16.28
N SER A 185 9.05 -41.79 -16.79
CA SER A 185 8.29 -42.85 -16.11
C SER A 185 9.09 -43.53 -14.98
N ALA A 186 10.41 -43.67 -15.14
CA ALA A 186 11.32 -44.25 -14.15
C ALA A 186 11.58 -43.31 -12.97
N LEU A 187 11.27 -42.02 -13.12
CA LEU A 187 11.29 -41.05 -12.03
C LEU A 187 10.04 -41.11 -11.14
N GLU A 188 9.07 -42.01 -11.40
CA GLU A 188 7.74 -42.04 -10.75
C GLU A 188 7.12 -40.63 -10.64
N ILE A 189 7.36 -39.77 -11.65
CA ILE A 189 6.71 -38.46 -11.74
C ILE A 189 5.34 -38.69 -12.37
N GLU A 190 4.47 -39.31 -11.58
CA GLU A 190 3.07 -38.92 -11.57
C GLU A 190 3.01 -37.41 -11.25
N PRO A 191 1.98 -36.68 -11.73
CA PRO A 191 1.73 -35.27 -11.41
C PRO A 191 1.39 -35.06 -9.92
N ASN A 192 2.36 -35.38 -9.07
CA ASN A 192 2.37 -35.18 -7.64
C ASN A 192 3.56 -34.25 -7.32
N ASP A 193 3.41 -33.01 -7.79
CA ASP A 193 4.29 -31.83 -7.68
C ASP A 193 4.78 -31.51 -6.25
N LEU A 194 4.21 -32.15 -5.21
CA LEU A 194 4.61 -31.96 -3.83
C LEU A 194 6.05 -32.44 -3.57
N ALA A 195 6.49 -33.55 -4.18
CA ALA A 195 7.86 -34.06 -4.00
C ALA A 195 8.91 -33.11 -4.59
N THR A 196 8.61 -32.50 -5.73
CA THR A 196 9.43 -31.47 -6.38
C THR A 196 9.53 -30.22 -5.51
N LEU A 197 8.40 -29.78 -4.95
CA LEU A 197 8.36 -28.64 -4.04
C LEU A 197 9.19 -28.89 -2.77
N LEU A 198 9.01 -30.06 -2.14
CA LEU A 198 9.79 -30.46 -0.96
C LEU A 198 11.29 -30.58 -1.28
N THR A 199 11.64 -31.08 -2.47
CA THR A 199 13.04 -31.15 -2.94
C THR A 199 13.64 -29.76 -3.16
N GLY A 200 12.85 -28.83 -3.71
CA GLY A 200 13.22 -27.42 -3.87
C GLY A 200 13.45 -26.73 -2.52
N VAL A 201 12.54 -26.93 -1.56
CA VAL A 201 12.67 -26.38 -0.19
C VAL A 201 13.91 -26.92 0.52
N ARG A 202 14.23 -28.20 0.37
CA ARG A 202 15.41 -28.80 1.01
C ARG A 202 16.75 -28.18 0.58
N ARG A 203 16.80 -27.56 -0.60
CA ARG A 203 17.99 -26.90 -1.19
C ARG A 203 18.17 -25.45 -0.73
N ILE A 204 17.21 -24.88 -0.01
CA ILE A 204 17.31 -23.54 0.56
C ILE A 204 18.52 -23.50 1.51
N THR A 205 19.37 -22.48 1.35
CA THR A 205 20.61 -22.38 2.12
C THR A 205 20.35 -21.85 3.53
N ASN A 206 19.38 -20.95 3.67
CA ASN A 206 19.00 -20.40 4.97
C ASN A 206 18.19 -21.42 5.80
N PRO A 207 18.69 -21.88 6.97
CA PRO A 207 18.02 -22.90 7.77
C PRO A 207 16.69 -22.42 8.36
N LYS A 208 16.61 -21.17 8.84
CA LYS A 208 15.38 -20.62 9.42
C LYS A 208 14.25 -20.53 8.40
N PHE A 209 14.57 -20.10 7.18
CA PHE A 209 13.58 -20.00 6.12
C PHE A 209 13.16 -21.39 5.63
N LYS A 210 14.11 -22.30 5.48
CA LYS A 210 13.86 -23.71 5.15
C LYS A 210 12.92 -24.37 6.17
N ASP A 211 13.23 -24.30 7.45
CA ASP A 211 12.45 -24.93 8.52
C ASP A 211 11.01 -24.40 8.55
N LYS A 212 10.80 -23.11 8.29
CA LYS A 212 9.47 -22.49 8.18
C LYS A 212 8.67 -23.09 7.02
N LEU A 213 9.25 -23.19 5.84
CA LEU A 213 8.57 -23.76 4.67
C LEU A 213 8.33 -25.27 4.84
N GLU A 214 9.29 -26.01 5.38
CA GLU A 214 9.11 -27.42 5.70
C GLU A 214 7.98 -27.62 6.71
N ALA A 215 7.87 -26.78 7.74
CA ALA A 215 6.77 -26.86 8.72
C ALA A 215 5.40 -26.60 8.09
N VAL A 216 5.31 -25.62 7.17
CA VAL A 216 4.06 -25.33 6.43
C VAL A 216 3.68 -26.52 5.55
N LEU A 217 4.65 -27.11 4.85
CA LEU A 217 4.45 -28.21 3.91
C LEU A 217 4.30 -29.58 4.58
N ALA A 218 4.82 -29.77 5.80
CA ALA A 218 4.78 -31.06 6.50
C ALA A 218 3.36 -31.57 6.76
N SER A 219 2.40 -30.65 6.85
CA SER A 219 0.99 -30.99 7.03
C SER A 219 0.24 -31.19 5.71
N ALA A 220 0.86 -30.90 4.56
CA ALA A 220 0.19 -30.93 3.26
C ALA A 220 -0.03 -32.37 2.78
N VAL A 221 -1.25 -32.65 2.32
CA VAL A 221 -1.62 -33.98 1.78
C VAL A 221 -1.21 -34.11 0.32
N ASP A 222 -1.47 -33.06 -0.47
CA ASP A 222 -1.18 -32.99 -1.90
C ASP A 222 -0.62 -31.60 -2.27
N LEU A 223 -0.32 -31.39 -3.55
CA LEU A 223 0.20 -30.12 -4.05
C LEU A 223 -0.76 -28.95 -3.83
N GLU A 224 -2.05 -29.16 -4.05
CA GLU A 224 -3.04 -28.08 -4.01
C GLU A 224 -3.24 -27.60 -2.56
N ASP A 225 -3.26 -28.55 -1.62
CA ASP A 225 -3.22 -28.29 -0.19
C ASP A 225 -1.90 -27.60 0.21
N ALA A 226 -0.75 -28.01 -0.34
CA ALA A 226 0.53 -27.33 -0.11
C ALA A 226 0.51 -25.87 -0.61
N ARG A 227 -0.01 -25.61 -1.81
CA ARG A 227 -0.16 -24.26 -2.37
C ARG A 227 -1.07 -23.40 -1.50
N THR A 228 -2.20 -23.95 -1.08
CA THR A 228 -3.14 -23.29 -0.18
C THR A 228 -2.49 -22.95 1.15
N LYS A 229 -1.75 -23.87 1.75
CA LYS A 229 -1.02 -23.65 3.02
C LYS A 229 0.07 -22.61 2.90
N LEU A 230 0.82 -22.60 1.78
CA LEU A 230 1.80 -21.55 1.49
C LEU A 230 1.13 -20.19 1.29
N ALA A 231 -0.03 -20.14 0.63
CA ALA A 231 -0.80 -18.91 0.46
C ALA A 231 -1.27 -18.36 1.81
N VAL A 232 -1.85 -19.21 2.68
CA VAL A 232 -2.27 -18.83 4.04
C VAL A 232 -1.08 -18.36 4.89
N TRP A 233 0.06 -19.05 4.81
CA TRP A 233 1.28 -18.64 5.51
C TRP A 233 1.81 -17.28 5.04
N PHE A 234 1.79 -17.04 3.73
CA PHE A 234 2.18 -15.77 3.15
C PHE A 234 1.23 -14.65 3.59
N ASP A 235 -0.07 -14.86 3.47
CA ASP A 235 -1.12 -13.92 3.84
C ASP A 235 -1.02 -13.52 5.33
N SER A 236 -0.93 -14.52 6.22
CA SER A 236 -0.70 -14.30 7.65
C SER A 236 0.59 -13.52 7.94
N SER A 237 1.59 -13.65 7.08
CA SER A 237 2.85 -12.91 7.21
C SER A 237 2.71 -11.48 6.70
N MET A 238 1.96 -11.28 5.62
CA MET A 238 1.61 -9.97 5.10
C MET A 238 0.71 -9.20 6.05
N ASP A 239 -0.20 -9.83 6.80
CA ASP A 239 -0.99 -9.15 7.85
C ASP A 239 -0.12 -8.45 8.89
N ARG A 240 0.98 -9.08 9.31
CA ARG A 240 1.92 -8.46 10.26
C ARG A 240 2.65 -7.28 9.65
N VAL A 241 3.05 -7.40 8.39
CA VAL A 241 3.69 -6.32 7.62
C VAL A 241 2.71 -5.16 7.46
N THR A 242 1.48 -5.44 7.06
CA THR A 242 0.34 -4.54 6.93
C THR A 242 0.07 -3.78 8.23
N ALA A 243 -0.05 -4.50 9.35
CA ALA A 243 -0.28 -3.88 10.66
C ALA A 243 0.89 -2.98 11.09
N ALA A 244 2.14 -3.34 10.77
CA ALA A 244 3.29 -2.50 11.06
C ALA A 244 3.31 -1.21 10.22
N TYR A 245 2.87 -1.27 8.95
CA TYR A 245 2.69 -0.09 8.12
C TYR A 245 1.62 0.83 8.68
N ALA A 246 0.45 0.29 9.02
CA ALA A 246 -0.67 1.05 9.57
C ALA A 246 -0.26 1.83 10.83
N ARG A 247 0.49 1.19 11.74
CA ARG A 247 1.04 1.86 12.94
C ARG A 247 1.98 3.00 12.59
N ARG A 248 2.89 2.81 11.63
CA ARG A 248 3.80 3.87 11.17
C ARG A 248 3.05 5.04 10.56
N MET A 249 2.04 4.75 9.74
CA MET A 249 1.20 5.77 9.13
C MET A 249 0.40 6.56 10.16
N GLN A 250 -0.08 5.91 11.23
CA GLN A 250 -0.75 6.60 12.32
C GLN A 250 0.15 7.65 12.98
N TYR A 251 1.41 7.31 13.28
CA TYR A 251 2.36 8.28 13.83
C TYR A 251 2.69 9.41 12.86
N LEU A 252 2.78 9.10 11.57
CA LEU A 252 3.03 10.09 10.53
C LEU A 252 1.83 11.06 10.39
N THR A 253 0.59 10.57 10.45
CA THR A 253 -0.64 11.39 10.49
C THR A 253 -0.66 12.32 11.70
N ILE A 254 -0.34 11.80 12.90
CA ILE A 254 -0.26 12.61 14.12
C ILE A 254 0.82 13.69 13.97
N GLY A 255 1.98 13.34 13.42
CA GLY A 255 3.07 14.29 13.15
C GLY A 255 2.68 15.39 12.18
N ILE A 256 2.04 15.05 11.06
CA ILE A 256 1.53 16.05 10.09
C ILE A 256 0.48 16.94 10.75
N GLY A 257 -0.48 16.35 11.48
CA GLY A 257 -1.50 17.11 12.19
C GLY A 257 -0.90 18.07 13.22
N ALA A 258 0.10 17.64 13.97
CA ALA A 258 0.84 18.49 14.90
C ALA A 258 1.53 19.66 14.20
N ILE A 259 2.26 19.40 13.12
CA ILE A 259 2.93 20.44 12.33
C ILE A 259 1.91 21.43 11.76
N LEU A 260 0.83 20.93 11.15
CA LEU A 260 -0.21 21.75 10.55
C LEU A 260 -0.88 22.66 11.60
N VAL A 261 -1.27 22.09 12.75
CA VAL A 261 -1.91 22.83 13.85
C VAL A 261 -0.98 23.90 14.43
N LEU A 262 0.31 23.61 14.58
CA LEU A 262 1.30 24.57 15.07
C LEU A 262 1.55 25.70 14.05
N LEU A 263 1.66 25.36 12.76
CA LEU A 263 1.88 26.36 11.71
C LEU A 263 0.67 27.28 11.54
N LEU A 264 -0.54 26.71 11.53
CA LEU A 264 -1.79 27.45 11.41
C LEU A 264 -2.28 28.05 12.74
N ASN A 265 -1.61 27.77 13.86
CA ASN A 265 -1.96 28.22 15.19
C ASN A 265 -3.42 27.95 15.60
N ILE A 266 -3.95 26.78 15.23
CA ILE A 266 -5.35 26.44 15.48
C ILE A 266 -5.49 25.86 16.87
N ASP A 267 -6.23 26.55 17.72
CA ASP A 267 -6.46 26.16 19.11
C ASP A 267 -7.96 25.93 19.36
N THR A 268 -8.32 24.74 19.86
CA THR A 268 -9.70 24.33 20.12
C THR A 268 -10.43 25.29 21.07
N PHE A 269 -9.78 25.75 22.14
CA PHE A 269 -10.42 26.62 23.13
C PHE A 269 -10.60 28.03 22.59
N HIS A 270 -9.60 28.54 21.87
CA HIS A 270 -9.72 29.84 21.20
C HIS A 270 -10.80 29.81 20.11
N LEU A 271 -10.83 28.75 19.30
CA LEU A 271 -11.84 28.59 18.26
C LEU A 271 -13.24 28.52 18.86
N ALA A 272 -13.44 27.71 19.91
CA ALA A 272 -14.73 27.61 20.59
C ALA A 272 -15.16 28.95 21.20
N HIS A 273 -14.24 29.69 21.84
CA HIS A 273 -14.52 31.00 22.41
C HIS A 273 -14.86 32.04 21.31
N THR A 274 -14.16 31.99 20.19
CA THR A 274 -14.42 32.90 19.06
C THR A 274 -15.79 32.63 18.44
N LEU A 275 -16.14 31.36 18.19
CA LEU A 275 -17.46 30.99 17.67
C LEU A 275 -18.60 31.30 18.64
N TRP A 276 -18.32 31.25 19.94
CA TRP A 276 -19.29 31.62 20.97
C TRP A 276 -19.59 33.12 20.94
N ASN A 277 -18.56 33.95 20.85
CA ASN A 277 -18.69 35.41 20.91
C ASN A 277 -19.06 36.06 19.56
N ASP A 278 -18.73 35.45 18.43
CA ASP A 278 -19.01 35.97 17.08
C ASP A 278 -20.15 35.18 16.43
N SER A 279 -21.36 35.73 16.45
CA SER A 279 -22.54 35.11 15.83
C SER A 279 -22.49 35.11 14.31
N ALA A 280 -21.90 36.13 13.69
CA ALA A 280 -21.84 36.22 12.23
C ALA A 280 -20.88 35.18 11.64
N LEU A 281 -19.72 35.00 12.29
CA LEU A 281 -18.77 33.94 11.93
C LEU A 281 -19.39 32.56 12.13
N ARG A 282 -20.07 32.35 13.26
CA ARG A 282 -20.75 31.08 13.56
C ARG A 282 -21.81 30.73 12.53
N GLU A 283 -22.68 31.68 12.18
CA GLU A 283 -23.72 31.47 11.14
C GLU A 283 -23.12 31.12 9.78
N THR A 284 -22.03 31.80 9.40
CA THR A 284 -21.32 31.51 8.13
C THR A 284 -20.78 30.08 8.10
N ILE A 285 -20.16 29.64 9.20
CA ILE A 285 -19.57 28.29 9.29
C ILE A 285 -20.67 27.21 9.35
N VAL A 286 -21.74 27.44 10.11
CA VAL A 286 -22.86 26.50 10.20
C VAL A 286 -23.55 26.35 8.85
N SER A 287 -23.81 27.45 8.13
CA SER A 287 -24.39 27.41 6.79
C SER A 287 -23.48 26.66 5.80
N ALA A 288 -22.16 26.88 5.87
CA ALA A 288 -21.20 26.13 5.07
C ALA A 288 -21.22 24.63 5.43
N ALA A 289 -21.36 24.28 6.71
CA ALA A 289 -21.44 22.89 7.17
C ALA A 289 -22.72 22.19 6.67
N GLU A 290 -23.88 22.83 6.81
CA GLU A 290 -25.17 22.33 6.34
C GLU A 290 -25.17 22.08 4.83
N SER A 291 -24.70 23.07 4.05
CA SER A 291 -24.59 22.95 2.60
C SER A 291 -23.70 21.77 2.18
N ARG A 292 -22.63 21.49 2.93
CA ARG A 292 -21.75 20.36 2.61
C ARG A 292 -22.40 19.03 2.99
N VAL A 293 -23.10 18.93 4.11
CA VAL A 293 -23.80 17.70 4.51
C VAL A 293 -24.93 17.35 3.54
N GLU A 294 -25.69 18.33 3.06
CA GLU A 294 -26.77 18.12 2.07
C GLU A 294 -26.26 17.68 0.70
N ASN A 295 -25.10 18.20 0.26
CA ASN A 295 -24.50 17.86 -1.03
C ASN A 295 -23.77 16.49 -1.05
N GLY A 296 -23.90 15.66 -0.01
CA GLY A 296 -23.42 14.28 -0.04
C GLY A 296 -21.93 14.09 0.29
N LEU A 297 -21.47 14.59 1.44
CA LEU A 297 -20.12 14.31 1.98
C LEU A 297 -19.84 12.83 2.32
N ALA A 298 -20.85 11.96 2.36
CA ALA A 298 -20.67 10.55 2.75
C ALA A 298 -20.04 9.67 1.65
N GLU A 299 -20.22 10.03 0.37
CA GLU A 299 -19.72 9.26 -0.77
C GLU A 299 -18.33 9.71 -1.25
N GLU A 300 -17.97 10.99 -1.07
CA GLU A 300 -16.69 11.55 -1.54
C GLU A 300 -15.57 11.48 -0.48
N VAL A 301 -15.91 11.25 0.79
CA VAL A 301 -14.95 11.03 1.90
C VAL A 301 -14.73 9.53 2.11
N VAL A 302 -14.78 8.74 1.03
CA VAL A 302 -14.07 7.46 1.00
C VAL A 302 -12.59 7.83 1.02
N VAL A 303 -12.09 7.99 2.25
CA VAL A 303 -10.67 7.97 2.53
C VAL A 303 -10.11 6.82 1.69
N PRO A 304 -9.02 6.99 0.95
CA PRO A 304 -8.07 5.90 0.91
C PRO A 304 -7.58 5.79 2.35
N THR A 305 -8.41 5.22 3.23
CA THR A 305 -7.91 4.48 4.36
C THR A 305 -6.78 3.70 3.73
N VAL A 306 -5.63 3.64 4.38
CA VAL A 306 -4.70 2.58 4.00
C VAL A 306 -5.29 1.23 4.44
N THR A 307 -6.54 0.96 4.05
CA THR A 307 -7.04 -0.32 3.70
C THR A 307 -6.15 -0.68 2.53
N PHE A 308 -5.21 -1.57 2.80
CA PHE A 308 -4.71 -2.46 1.78
C PHE A 308 -5.95 -2.86 0.99
N ILE A 309 -6.03 -2.50 -0.29
CA ILE A 309 -7.04 -3.09 -1.16
C ILE A 309 -6.62 -4.57 -1.26
N GLN A 310 -6.91 -5.33 -0.20
CA GLN A 310 -7.19 -6.73 -0.34
C GLN A 310 -8.50 -6.73 -1.13
N PRO A 311 -8.53 -7.28 -2.36
CA PRO A 311 -9.80 -7.53 -2.99
C PRO A 311 -10.66 -8.31 -1.99
N GLU A 312 -11.84 -7.78 -1.67
CA GLU A 312 -12.76 -8.37 -0.73
C GLU A 312 -13.11 -9.78 -1.22
N VAL A 313 -12.60 -10.81 -0.53
CA VAL A 313 -12.94 -12.20 -0.83
C VAL A 313 -14.35 -12.44 -0.29
N THR A 314 -15.36 -12.10 -1.07
CA THR A 314 -16.73 -12.55 -0.82
C THR A 314 -16.76 -14.07 -1.08
N PRO A 315 -17.17 -14.90 -0.12
CA PRO A 315 -17.23 -16.34 -0.31
C PRO A 315 -18.49 -16.69 -1.11
N GLU A 316 -18.56 -16.30 -2.37
CA GLU A 316 -19.50 -16.86 -3.34
C GLU A 316 -18.76 -17.73 -4.35
N ALA A 317 -19.32 -18.92 -4.54
CA ALA A 317 -18.69 -20.06 -5.18
C ALA A 317 -18.21 -19.80 -6.62
N GLY A 318 -16.98 -20.20 -6.89
CA GLY A 318 -16.65 -20.90 -8.15
C GLY A 318 -16.41 -20.06 -9.41
N VAL A 319 -16.18 -18.75 -9.33
CA VAL A 319 -15.75 -17.98 -10.50
C VAL A 319 -14.39 -17.36 -10.23
N ILE A 320 -13.38 -17.79 -10.99
CA ILE A 320 -12.09 -17.12 -11.10
C ILE A 320 -12.39 -15.72 -11.67
N ALA A 321 -12.54 -14.73 -10.81
CA ALA A 321 -12.62 -13.34 -11.24
C ALA A 321 -11.28 -13.01 -11.90
N THR A 322 -11.33 -12.68 -13.20
CA THR A 322 -10.16 -12.12 -13.89
C THR A 322 -9.73 -10.87 -13.13
N PRO A 323 -8.46 -10.74 -12.71
CA PRO A 323 -8.04 -9.59 -11.94
C PRO A 323 -8.24 -8.34 -12.80
N ALA A 324 -9.07 -7.43 -12.31
CA ALA A 324 -9.15 -6.09 -12.87
C ALA A 324 -7.76 -5.46 -12.77
N PRO A 325 -7.26 -4.80 -13.83
CA PRO A 325 -5.95 -4.17 -13.79
C PRO A 325 -5.90 -3.21 -12.61
N ALA A 326 -4.84 -3.31 -11.79
CA ALA A 326 -4.56 -2.36 -10.73
C ALA A 326 -4.76 -0.93 -11.27
N PRO A 327 -5.47 -0.03 -10.55
CA PRO A 327 -5.72 1.31 -11.04
C PRO A 327 -4.40 1.95 -11.43
N ALA A 328 -4.24 2.19 -12.74
CA ALA A 328 -3.05 2.78 -13.29
C ALA A 328 -2.83 4.17 -12.67
N VAL A 329 -1.56 4.48 -12.40
CA VAL A 329 -1.10 5.79 -11.94
C VAL A 329 -1.75 6.89 -12.77
N ASN A 330 -2.67 7.63 -12.17
CA ASN A 330 -3.19 8.84 -12.77
C ASN A 330 -2.46 10.02 -12.13
N LEU A 331 -1.36 10.47 -12.74
CA LEU A 331 -0.74 11.76 -12.41
C LEU A 331 -1.75 12.92 -12.54
N GLY A 332 -2.77 12.75 -13.39
CA GLY A 332 -3.95 13.60 -13.44
C GLY A 332 -4.76 13.58 -12.15
N GLY A 333 -4.85 12.45 -11.45
CA GLY A 333 -5.49 12.28 -10.14
C GLY A 333 -4.78 13.03 -9.01
N VAL A 334 -3.45 12.98 -8.95
CA VAL A 334 -2.67 13.72 -7.93
C VAL A 334 -2.66 15.22 -8.21
N LEU A 335 -2.64 15.63 -9.48
CA LEU A 335 -2.76 17.04 -9.87
C LEU A 335 -4.19 17.57 -9.66
N SER A 336 -5.22 16.76 -9.91
CA SER A 336 -6.62 17.11 -9.60
C SER A 336 -6.87 17.15 -8.09
N GLU A 337 -6.31 16.22 -7.31
CA GLU A 337 -6.32 16.26 -5.85
C GLU A 337 -5.61 17.54 -5.34
N GLY A 338 -4.49 17.93 -5.94
CA GLY A 338 -3.79 19.18 -5.62
C GLY A 338 -4.59 20.45 -5.93
N GLN A 339 -5.33 20.47 -7.05
CA GLN A 339 -6.25 21.57 -7.39
C GLN A 339 -7.47 21.60 -6.48
N GLU A 340 -7.94 20.43 -6.05
CA GLU A 340 -9.03 20.29 -5.09
C GLU A 340 -8.60 20.73 -3.68
N VAL A 341 -7.37 20.40 -3.27
CA VAL A 341 -6.72 20.94 -2.05
C VAL A 341 -6.69 22.46 -2.11
N ALA A 342 -6.23 23.05 -3.22
CA ALA A 342 -6.17 24.51 -3.37
C ALA A 342 -7.56 25.16 -3.30
N THR A 343 -8.58 24.51 -3.86
CA THR A 343 -9.98 24.97 -3.80
C THR A 343 -10.55 24.86 -2.38
N ARG A 344 -10.23 23.77 -1.67
CA ARG A 344 -10.63 23.54 -0.26
C ARG A 344 -9.93 24.52 0.69
N VAL A 345 -8.65 24.81 0.46
CA VAL A 345 -7.89 25.82 1.20
C VAL A 345 -8.41 27.23 0.92
N ASN A 346 -8.78 27.55 -0.32
CA ASN A 346 -9.42 28.83 -0.63
C ASN A 346 -10.78 28.97 0.06
N ALA A 347 -11.60 27.91 0.10
CA ALA A 347 -12.84 27.92 0.88
C ALA A 347 -12.59 28.15 2.39
N LEU A 348 -11.54 27.56 2.97
CA LEU A 348 -11.11 27.83 4.35
C LEU A 348 -10.69 29.29 4.58
N MET A 349 -10.03 29.91 3.60
CA MET A 349 -9.64 31.33 3.69
C MET A 349 -10.87 32.25 3.57
N GLU A 350 -11.88 31.86 2.79
CA GLU A 350 -13.17 32.56 2.71
C GLU A 350 -13.96 32.52 4.02
N LEU A 351 -13.82 31.43 4.79
CA LEU A 351 -14.44 31.25 6.11
C LEU A 351 -13.89 32.20 7.20
N ARG A 352 -12.90 33.06 6.89
CA ARG A 352 -12.29 34.05 7.81
C ARG A 352 -11.96 33.45 9.19
N LEU A 353 -11.48 32.21 9.22
CA LEU A 353 -11.18 31.54 10.46
C LEU A 353 -10.09 32.31 11.24
N PRO A 354 -10.17 32.38 12.58
CA PRO A 354 -9.17 33.03 13.42
C PRO A 354 -7.90 32.15 13.53
N ILE A 355 -7.18 32.01 12.42
CA ILE A 355 -5.96 31.22 12.31
C ILE A 355 -4.72 32.12 12.28
N GLY A 356 -3.57 31.52 12.52
CA GLY A 356 -2.26 32.14 12.40
C GLY A 356 -1.73 32.77 13.68
N TRP A 357 -0.46 33.17 13.60
CA TRP A 357 0.24 33.85 14.68
C TRP A 357 0.15 35.36 14.47
N GLU A 358 -0.20 36.10 15.52
CA GLU A 358 -0.18 37.56 15.52
C GLU A 358 0.95 38.10 16.38
N PHE A 359 1.53 39.22 15.93
CA PHE A 359 2.47 40.02 16.71
C PHE A 359 1.92 41.43 16.82
N LYS A 360 1.03 41.65 17.80
CA LYS A 360 0.48 42.97 18.10
C LYS A 360 1.22 43.60 19.28
N ASN A 361 1.77 44.79 19.04
CA ASN A 361 2.44 45.58 20.06
C ASN A 361 1.40 46.48 20.74
N TYR A 362 1.14 46.28 22.03
CA TYR A 362 0.51 47.27 22.90
C TYR A 362 1.59 47.71 23.90
N ARG A 363 1.93 49.01 23.94
CA ARG A 363 3.06 49.52 24.74
C ARG A 363 2.64 50.05 26.10
N THR A 364 1.38 50.42 26.29
CA THR A 364 0.87 50.97 27.57
C THR A 364 -0.53 50.46 27.89
N SER A 365 -0.90 50.46 29.17
CA SER A 365 -2.27 50.15 29.63
C SER A 365 -3.31 51.10 29.03
N GLU A 366 -2.92 52.36 28.80
CA GLU A 366 -3.72 53.41 28.18
C GLU A 366 -3.98 53.15 26.68
N GLU A 367 -3.01 52.60 25.95
CA GLU A 367 -3.22 52.13 24.56
C GLU A 367 -4.15 50.91 24.50
N VAL A 368 -4.15 50.03 25.50
CA VAL A 368 -5.06 48.87 25.52
C VAL A 368 -6.50 49.29 25.80
N GLU A 369 -6.72 50.22 26.74
CA GLU A 369 -8.06 50.79 26.98
C GLU A 369 -8.56 51.54 25.73
N ALA A 370 -7.70 52.34 25.08
CA ALA A 370 -8.02 53.04 23.85
C ALA A 370 -8.31 52.10 22.67
N LEU A 371 -7.57 51.00 22.52
CA LEU A 371 -7.80 50.00 21.46
C LEU A 371 -9.07 49.17 21.71
N SER A 372 -9.39 48.88 22.97
CA SER A 372 -10.64 48.19 23.32
C SER A 372 -11.89 49.08 23.14
N GLU A 373 -11.76 50.39 23.39
CA GLU A 373 -12.86 51.36 23.25
C GLU A 373 -13.14 51.76 21.79
N VAL A 374 -12.10 51.92 20.97
CA VAL A 374 -12.24 52.40 19.58
C VAL A 374 -12.71 51.31 18.62
N GLU A 375 -12.44 50.03 18.92
CA GLU A 375 -12.62 48.95 17.95
C GLU A 375 -13.69 47.92 18.31
N LEU A 376 -14.36 48.02 19.48
CA LEU A 376 -15.28 46.97 19.98
C LEU A 376 -14.62 45.56 19.99
N LEU A 377 -13.29 45.52 19.98
CA LEU A 377 -12.50 44.30 19.88
C LEU A 377 -12.17 43.74 21.26
N ASN A 378 -12.11 42.40 21.32
CA ASN A 378 -11.68 41.63 22.48
C ASN A 378 -10.32 42.14 23.02
N ASP A 379 -10.15 42.13 24.35
CA ASP A 379 -8.91 42.54 25.01
C ASP A 379 -7.68 41.87 24.35
N PRO A 380 -6.71 42.64 23.81
CA PRO A 380 -5.50 42.11 23.18
C PRO A 380 -4.69 41.14 24.04
N ARG A 381 -4.82 41.24 25.37
CA ARG A 381 -4.19 40.32 26.34
C ARG A 381 -4.88 38.97 26.41
N SER A 382 -6.14 38.88 25.97
CA SER A 382 -6.93 37.64 25.89
C SER A 382 -6.76 36.91 24.54
N ASP A 383 -6.15 37.54 23.54
CA ASP A 383 -5.94 36.93 22.23
C ASP A 383 -4.84 35.84 22.30
N SER A 384 -5.25 34.58 22.16
CA SER A 384 -4.34 33.42 22.17
C SER A 384 -3.43 33.36 20.94
N ARG A 385 -3.68 34.17 19.91
CA ARG A 385 -2.87 34.25 18.70
C ARG A 385 -1.69 35.18 18.85
N ASN A 386 -1.76 36.13 19.80
CA ASN A 386 -0.70 37.09 20.02
C ASN A 386 0.47 36.45 20.80
N LEU A 387 1.61 36.30 20.13
CA LEU A 387 2.80 35.65 20.70
C LEU A 387 3.36 36.39 21.93
N ARG A 388 3.09 37.69 22.05
CA ARG A 388 3.51 38.48 23.21
C ARG A 388 2.88 38.00 24.52
N ASN A 389 1.64 37.53 24.48
CA ASN A 389 0.92 37.07 25.67
C ASN A 389 1.56 35.83 26.32
N LEU A 390 2.52 35.18 25.64
CA LEU A 390 3.26 34.03 26.13
C LEU A 390 4.52 34.43 26.94
N PHE A 391 4.92 35.70 26.94
CA PHE A 391 6.12 36.15 27.64
C PHE A 391 5.81 36.84 28.98
N PRO A 392 6.59 36.55 30.04
CA PRO A 392 6.39 37.16 31.37
C PRO A 392 6.47 38.69 31.39
N GLN A 393 7.14 39.28 30.40
CA GLN A 393 7.36 40.73 30.32
C GLN A 393 6.10 41.48 29.86
N ASP A 394 5.23 40.82 29.08
CA ASP A 394 4.09 41.43 28.41
C ASP A 394 2.73 41.00 29.01
N ASN A 395 2.68 39.90 29.78
CA ASN A 395 1.50 39.40 30.46
C ASN A 395 1.82 38.80 31.85
N ALA A 396 1.10 39.25 32.89
CA ALA A 396 1.27 38.76 34.25
C ALA A 396 0.85 37.29 34.42
N ASP A 397 -0.14 36.82 33.65
CA ASP A 397 -0.65 35.44 33.67
C ASP A 397 -0.10 34.57 32.52
N TRP A 398 1.09 34.91 32.01
CA TRP A 398 1.72 34.22 30.87
C TRP A 398 1.77 32.68 31.02
N LEU A 399 1.96 32.16 32.25
CA LEU A 399 1.94 30.71 32.51
C LEU A 399 0.56 30.11 32.29
N GLY A 400 -0.50 30.73 32.82
CA GLY A 400 -1.87 30.30 32.60
C GLY A 400 -2.22 30.28 31.11
N PHE A 401 -1.81 31.33 30.38
CA PHE A 401 -1.97 31.43 28.94
C PHE A 401 -1.26 30.30 28.18
N ILE A 402 0.01 30.01 28.51
CA ILE A 402 0.75 28.90 27.91
C ILE A 402 0.04 27.56 28.17
N LEU A 403 -0.42 27.32 29.40
CA LEU A 403 -1.08 26.06 29.74
C LEU A 403 -2.39 25.87 28.97
N VAL A 404 -3.23 26.91 28.87
CA VAL A 404 -4.46 26.88 28.07
C VAL A 404 -4.13 26.68 26.60
N LYS A 405 -3.13 27.39 26.07
CA LYS A 405 -2.69 27.28 24.68
C LYS A 405 -2.18 25.89 24.34
N ILE A 406 -1.32 25.32 25.19
CA ILE A 406 -0.84 23.95 25.00
C ILE A 406 -2.01 22.97 25.06
N GLY A 407 -2.94 23.15 26.00
CA GLY A 407 -4.14 22.33 26.11
C GLY A 407 -5.01 22.38 24.86
N GLY A 408 -5.26 23.57 24.32
CA GLY A 408 -6.06 23.76 23.11
C GLY A 408 -5.37 23.25 21.84
N LEU A 409 -4.05 23.42 21.72
CA LEU A 409 -3.25 22.81 20.64
C LEU A 409 -3.30 21.28 20.72
N ILE A 410 -3.07 20.69 21.89
CA ILE A 410 -3.15 19.22 22.08
C ILE A 410 -4.54 18.71 21.73
N ALA A 411 -5.60 19.38 22.20
CA ALA A 411 -6.97 19.01 21.86
C ALA A 411 -7.22 19.05 20.34
N THR A 412 -6.69 20.07 19.65
CA THR A 412 -6.80 20.19 18.19
C THR A 412 -6.03 19.07 17.47
N ILE A 413 -4.81 18.76 17.91
CA ILE A 413 -3.99 17.69 17.33
C ILE A 413 -4.70 16.34 17.48
N VAL A 414 -5.21 16.05 18.68
CA VAL A 414 -5.98 14.82 18.93
C VAL A 414 -7.21 14.78 18.04
N ALA A 415 -7.96 15.88 17.93
CA ALA A 415 -9.15 15.96 17.10
C ALA A 415 -8.85 15.69 15.63
N VAL A 416 -7.88 16.39 15.05
CA VAL A 416 -7.50 16.25 13.64
C VAL A 416 -6.91 14.86 13.35
N SER A 417 -6.21 14.25 14.31
CA SER A 417 -5.65 12.90 14.16
C SER A 417 -6.69 11.79 14.11
N GLN A 418 -7.94 12.01 14.56
CA GLN A 418 -9.02 11.02 14.44
C GLN A 418 -9.47 10.80 12.98
N GLY A 419 -9.20 11.78 12.10
CA GLY A 419 -9.61 11.73 10.70
C GLY A 419 -11.04 12.24 10.47
N ALA A 420 -11.33 12.57 9.22
CA ALA A 420 -12.60 13.16 8.80
C ALA A 420 -13.82 12.23 9.02
N PRO A 421 -13.75 10.89 8.80
CA PRO A 421 -14.90 10.01 8.98
C PRO A 421 -15.46 10.01 10.41
N PHE A 422 -14.59 10.09 11.41
CA PHE A 422 -15.01 10.17 12.82
C PHE A 422 -15.91 11.38 13.05
N TRP A 423 -15.46 12.57 12.63
CA TRP A 423 -16.21 13.81 12.80
C TRP A 423 -17.47 13.89 11.94
N PHE A 424 -17.44 13.31 10.74
CA PHE A 424 -18.62 13.21 9.88
C PHE A 424 -19.72 12.34 10.51
N SER A 425 -19.34 11.21 11.11
CA SER A 425 -20.29 10.37 11.85
C SER A 425 -20.95 11.12 13.01
N ILE A 426 -20.26 12.10 13.59
CA ILE A 426 -20.78 12.94 14.68
C ILE A 426 -21.70 14.03 14.11
N ILE A 427 -21.26 14.77 13.09
CA ILE A 427 -22.05 15.89 12.54
C ILE A 427 -23.39 15.42 11.95
N SER A 428 -23.40 14.28 11.26
CA SER A 428 -24.61 13.67 10.70
C SER A 428 -25.60 13.27 11.79
N ARG A 429 -25.13 12.75 12.93
CA ARG A 429 -25.99 12.43 14.09
C ARG A 429 -26.54 13.67 14.78
N VAL A 430 -25.83 14.80 14.71
CA VAL A 430 -26.26 16.07 15.31
C VAL A 430 -27.28 16.78 14.42
N ILE A 431 -27.09 16.76 13.10
CA ILE A 431 -27.98 17.44 12.13
C ILE A 431 -29.27 16.65 11.89
N ASN A 432 -29.22 15.32 11.89
CA ASN A 432 -30.39 14.46 11.67
C ASN A 432 -31.29 14.28 12.91
N ARG A 433 -31.05 15.05 13.98
CA ARG A 433 -31.87 15.10 15.19
C ARG A 433 -32.54 16.45 15.31
#